data_AF-E5Y330-F1
#
_entry.id   AF-E5Y330-F1
#
_cell.length_a   1.000
_cell.length_b   1.000
_cell.length_c   1.000
_cell.angle_alpha   90.00
_cell.angle_beta   90.00
_cell.angle_gamma   90.00
#
_symmetry.space_group_name_H-M   'P 1'
#
loop_
_entity.id
_entity.type
_entity.pdbx_description
1 polymer ?
#
loop_
_entity_poly.entity_id
_entity_poly.type
_entity_poly.pdbx_seq_one_letter_code
_entity_poly.pdbx_strand_id
1 'polypeptide(L)'
;MKDTEEGFVPIAPNLPEAPYVSGGVEAFPEPVRSAFPESGTGKFTYRGPLLPILRLMGHKRPGKNHYTRLVTGLTCLAHGTIELVVRERGQETFYDLTHIISNLRLRGKNDAERDISVTISPFFREMYVANRLTWIDVAKRFQIRGSIAKAMYRFCQSHRENPVFRGDIRTLALALNMDLRSPLKETRRQIRDAIAELAEKKVLEKTSILTKGNIVILNRTAEALPSRRRGRRKED
;
A
#
# COMPACT_ATOMS: atom_id res chain seq x y z
N MET A 1 -18.81 -29.60 -22.00
CA MET A 1 -19.09 -28.21 -21.64
C MET A 1 -19.91 -28.21 -20.36
N LYS A 2 -19.33 -27.79 -19.25
CA LYS A 2 -20.04 -27.44 -18.01
C LYS A 2 -19.22 -26.33 -17.36
N ASP A 3 -19.77 -25.13 -17.43
CA ASP A 3 -19.19 -23.91 -16.88
C ASP A 3 -19.10 -24.00 -15.36
N THR A 4 -18.00 -23.47 -14.85
CA THR A 4 -17.66 -23.44 -13.43
C THR A 4 -18.10 -22.08 -12.90
N GLU A 5 -19.09 -22.07 -12.00
CA GLU A 5 -19.50 -20.84 -11.34
C GLU A 5 -18.37 -20.32 -10.43
N GLU A 6 -17.80 -19.18 -10.82
CA GLU A 6 -16.88 -18.41 -9.99
C GLU A 6 -17.65 -17.75 -8.85
N GLY A 7 -17.42 -18.25 -7.63
CA GLY A 7 -18.02 -17.76 -6.40
C GLY A 7 -17.70 -16.30 -6.13
N PHE A 8 -18.68 -15.44 -6.42
CA PHE A 8 -18.78 -14.06 -5.95
C PHE A 8 -18.75 -14.02 -4.42
N VAL A 9 -17.84 -13.24 -3.84
CA VAL A 9 -17.89 -12.91 -2.41
C VAL A 9 -19.02 -11.88 -2.24
N PRO A 10 -20.03 -12.11 -1.38
CA PRO A 10 -21.13 -11.16 -1.21
C PRO A 10 -20.60 -9.85 -0.61
N ILE A 11 -20.85 -8.75 -1.32
CA ILE A 11 -20.58 -7.39 -0.85
C ILE A 11 -21.58 -7.10 0.28
N ALA A 12 -21.08 -6.83 1.49
CA ALA A 12 -21.93 -6.46 2.62
C ALA A 12 -22.66 -5.13 2.31
N PRO A 13 -23.98 -5.05 2.48
CA PRO A 13 -24.81 -3.98 1.89
C PRO A 13 -24.66 -2.58 2.51
N ASN A 14 -23.80 -2.38 3.51
CA ASN A 14 -23.75 -1.14 4.30
C ASN A 14 -22.34 -0.57 4.55
N LEU A 15 -21.34 -0.94 3.75
CA LEU A 15 -20.07 -0.19 3.72
C LEU A 15 -20.25 1.02 2.80
N PRO A 16 -19.97 2.26 3.26
CA PRO A 16 -20.04 3.43 2.38
C PRO A 16 -19.07 3.22 1.21
N GLU A 17 -19.60 3.13 0.00
CA GLU A 17 -18.79 3.12 -1.22
C GLU A 17 -18.11 4.49 -1.37
N ALA A 18 -16.79 4.53 -1.21
CA ALA A 18 -16.04 5.75 -1.41
C ALA A 18 -16.08 6.14 -2.90
N PRO A 19 -16.48 7.38 -3.26
CA PRO A 19 -16.50 7.84 -4.63
C PRO A 19 -15.07 7.90 -5.16
N TYR A 20 -14.79 7.17 -6.25
CA TYR A 20 -13.57 7.37 -7.03
C TYR A 20 -13.66 8.73 -7.73
N VAL A 21 -13.08 9.75 -7.11
CA VAL A 21 -12.93 11.08 -7.72
C VAL A 21 -11.56 11.14 -8.39
N SER A 22 -11.57 11.41 -9.70
CA SER A 22 -10.38 11.71 -10.49
C SER A 22 -9.81 13.06 -10.08
N GLY A 23 -9.04 13.11 -9.01
CA GLY A 23 -8.34 14.32 -8.58
C GLY A 23 -6.90 14.31 -9.09
N GLY A 24 -6.52 15.34 -9.85
CA GLY A 24 -5.13 15.77 -9.90
C GLY A 24 -4.65 16.12 -8.49
N VAL A 25 -3.34 16.18 -8.28
CA VAL A 25 -2.75 16.58 -7.00
C VAL A 25 -3.02 18.07 -6.80
N GLU A 26 -4.22 18.43 -6.36
CA GLU A 26 -4.48 19.77 -5.81
C GLU A 26 -3.63 19.93 -4.55
N ALA A 27 -3.04 21.10 -4.33
CA ALA A 27 -2.14 21.39 -3.21
C ALA A 27 -2.72 20.91 -1.85
N PHE A 28 -1.85 20.60 -0.88
CA PHE A 28 -2.28 20.39 0.49
C PHE A 28 -3.08 21.62 0.96
N PRO A 29 -4.29 21.46 1.55
CA PRO A 29 -5.04 22.60 2.07
C PRO A 29 -4.33 23.14 3.31
N GLU A 30 -3.71 24.32 3.17
CA GLU A 30 -2.97 25.10 4.18
C GLU A 30 -1.88 24.33 4.98
N PRO A 31 -0.87 25.01 5.56
CA PRO A 31 0.05 24.34 6.48
C PRO A 31 -0.78 23.78 7.63
N VAL A 32 -0.91 22.45 7.69
CA VAL A 32 -1.55 21.72 8.78
C VAL A 32 -0.74 21.96 10.05
N ARG A 33 -0.99 23.10 10.70
CA ARG A 33 -0.50 23.45 12.02
C ARG A 33 -1.31 22.62 12.99
N SER A 34 -0.72 21.50 13.45
CA SER A 34 -1.34 20.39 14.20
C SER A 34 -1.82 19.25 13.31
N ALA A 35 -1.13 18.10 13.38
CA ALA A 35 -1.57 16.81 12.83
C ALA A 35 -2.79 16.21 13.58
N PHE A 36 -3.44 16.99 14.44
CA PHE A 36 -4.66 16.64 15.13
C PHE A 36 -5.78 17.59 14.71
N PRO A 37 -6.87 17.10 14.08
CA PRO A 37 -8.07 17.91 13.94
C PRO A 37 -8.67 18.21 15.31
N GLU A 38 -8.99 19.47 15.58
CA GLU A 38 -9.82 19.85 16.74
C GLU A 38 -11.30 19.49 16.56
N SER A 39 -11.71 18.97 15.39
CA SER A 39 -13.09 18.51 15.19
C SER A 39 -13.20 17.42 14.11
N GLY A 40 -13.52 16.20 14.55
CA GLY A 40 -13.73 15.06 13.67
C GLY A 40 -13.93 13.76 14.46
N THR A 41 -15.11 13.57 15.03
CA THR A 41 -15.49 12.50 15.96
C THR A 41 -15.61 11.08 15.34
N GLY A 42 -14.72 10.71 14.41
CA GLY A 42 -14.73 9.39 13.77
C GLY A 42 -13.42 8.64 13.99
N LYS A 43 -13.32 7.82 15.05
CA LYS A 43 -12.21 6.87 15.21
C LYS A 43 -12.37 5.75 14.18
N PHE A 44 -11.38 5.53 13.33
CA PHE A 44 -11.36 4.36 12.44
C PHE A 44 -10.81 3.16 13.21
N THR A 45 -11.72 2.43 13.87
CA THR A 45 -11.37 1.28 14.70
C THR A 45 -11.97 0.00 14.13
N TYR A 46 -11.12 -0.97 13.79
CA TYR A 46 -11.54 -2.34 13.57
C TYR A 46 -11.69 -3.05 14.92
N ARG A 47 -12.80 -3.76 15.13
CA ARG A 47 -13.01 -4.65 16.29
C ARG A 47 -13.52 -6.00 15.83
N GLY A 48 -12.89 -7.07 16.29
CA GLY A 48 -13.35 -8.43 16.06
C GLY A 48 -12.22 -9.40 15.71
N PRO A 49 -12.56 -10.57 15.14
CA PRO A 49 -11.61 -11.66 14.95
C PRO A 49 -10.62 -11.35 13.82
N LEU A 50 -9.50 -12.08 13.77
CA LEU A 50 -8.50 -11.92 12.70
C LEU A 50 -8.90 -12.60 11.37
N LEU A 51 -9.82 -13.56 11.40
CA LEU A 51 -10.19 -14.37 10.24
C LEU A 51 -10.68 -13.54 9.03
N PRO A 52 -11.56 -12.53 9.16
CA PRO A 52 -12.00 -11.71 8.02
C PRO A 52 -10.84 -11.00 7.32
N ILE A 53 -9.87 -10.49 8.08
CA ILE A 53 -8.67 -9.85 7.53
C ILE A 53 -7.87 -10.88 6.73
N LEU A 54 -7.60 -12.05 7.31
CA LEU A 54 -6.86 -13.12 6.62
C LEU A 54 -7.55 -13.58 5.32
N ARG A 55 -8.88 -13.58 5.30
CA ARG A 55 -9.68 -13.88 4.10
C ARG A 55 -9.52 -12.82 3.02
N LEU A 56 -9.57 -11.53 3.39
CA LEU A 56 -9.29 -10.41 2.48
C LEU A 56 -7.87 -10.46 1.92
N MET A 57 -6.92 -11.01 2.67
CA MET A 57 -5.55 -11.24 2.21
C MET A 57 -5.43 -12.45 1.25
N GLY A 58 -6.53 -13.15 0.97
CA GLY A 58 -6.58 -14.31 0.05
C GLY A 58 -6.38 -15.67 0.71
N HIS A 59 -6.28 -15.76 2.05
CA HIS A 59 -6.10 -17.04 2.73
C HIS A 59 -7.42 -17.82 2.84
N LYS A 60 -7.62 -18.80 1.95
CA LYS A 60 -8.82 -19.67 1.95
C LYS A 60 -8.93 -20.61 3.15
N ARG A 61 -7.83 -20.98 3.80
CA ARG A 61 -7.79 -21.80 5.03
C ARG A 61 -6.58 -21.40 5.85
N PRO A 62 -6.66 -20.31 6.64
CA PRO A 62 -5.51 -19.82 7.38
C PRO A 62 -5.15 -20.79 8.52
N GLY A 63 -3.93 -21.33 8.49
CA GLY A 63 -3.33 -22.03 9.63
C GLY A 63 -2.65 -21.09 10.65
N LYS A 64 -2.18 -21.65 11.77
CA LYS A 64 -1.56 -20.94 12.90
C LYS A 64 -0.53 -19.88 12.49
N ASN A 65 0.37 -20.22 11.56
CA ASN A 65 1.43 -19.31 11.10
C ASN A 65 0.89 -18.02 10.47
N HIS A 66 -0.30 -18.05 9.83
CA HIS A 66 -0.88 -16.84 9.25
C HIS A 66 -1.37 -15.87 10.32
N TYR A 67 -2.00 -16.39 11.37
CA TYR A 67 -2.46 -15.61 12.50
C TYR A 67 -1.28 -14.98 13.24
N THR A 68 -0.25 -15.77 13.56
CA THR A 68 0.96 -15.27 14.22
C THR A 68 1.64 -14.18 13.38
N ARG A 69 1.77 -14.36 12.06
CA ARG A 69 2.34 -13.34 11.17
C ARG A 69 1.50 -12.05 11.15
N LEU A 70 0.17 -12.15 11.16
CA LEU A 70 -0.71 -10.98 11.19
C LEU A 70 -0.58 -10.24 12.52
N VAL A 71 -0.58 -10.95 13.64
CA VAL A 71 -0.36 -10.36 14.97
C VAL A 71 1.00 -9.67 15.05
N THR A 72 2.08 -10.33 14.64
CA THR A 72 3.41 -9.72 14.60
C THR A 72 3.41 -8.47 13.73
N GLY A 73 2.79 -8.51 12.54
CA GLY A 73 2.70 -7.35 11.66
C GLY A 73 1.95 -6.17 12.29
N LEU A 74 0.84 -6.41 12.98
CA LEU A 74 0.08 -5.38 13.70
C LEU A 74 0.90 -4.79 14.85
N THR A 75 1.60 -5.62 15.62
CA THR A 75 2.48 -5.16 16.71
C THR A 75 3.63 -4.31 16.17
N CYS A 76 4.31 -4.77 15.12
CA CYS A 76 5.37 -3.99 14.47
C CYS A 76 4.85 -2.65 13.96
N LEU A 77 3.65 -2.62 13.38
CA LEU A 77 3.04 -1.38 12.88
C LEU A 77 2.61 -0.44 14.01
N ALA A 78 2.22 -0.96 15.16
CA ALA A 78 1.88 -0.18 16.34
C ALA A 78 3.11 0.43 17.04
N HIS A 79 4.24 -0.27 17.02
CA HIS A 79 5.49 0.24 17.58
C HIS A 79 6.30 1.09 16.59
N GLY A 80 6.05 0.94 15.29
CA GLY A 80 6.74 1.71 14.25
C GLY A 80 6.40 3.20 14.33
N THR A 81 7.43 4.03 14.17
CA THR A 81 7.29 5.48 13.99
C THR A 81 7.45 5.84 12.51
N ILE A 82 6.92 6.99 12.12
CA ILE A 82 7.02 7.50 10.75
C ILE A 82 7.52 8.92 10.78
N GLU A 83 8.60 9.17 10.07
CA GLU A 83 9.03 10.52 9.72
C GLU A 83 8.43 10.84 8.35
N LEU A 84 7.59 11.88 8.30
CA LEU A 84 7.02 12.37 7.05
C LEU A 84 7.59 13.76 6.74
N VAL A 85 8.22 13.86 5.58
CA VAL A 85 8.67 15.12 5.01
C VAL A 85 7.93 15.35 3.70
N VAL A 86 7.22 16.47 3.61
CA VAL A 86 6.57 16.92 2.38
C VAL A 86 7.44 17.99 1.75
N ARG A 87 7.80 17.78 0.47
CA ARG A 87 8.58 18.74 -0.31
C ARG A 87 7.69 19.35 -1.39
N GLU A 88 7.35 20.63 -1.24
CA GLU A 88 6.58 21.38 -2.23
C GLU A 88 7.33 22.63 -2.66
N ARG A 89 7.53 22.80 -3.97
CA ARG A 89 8.20 23.99 -4.56
C ARG A 89 9.54 24.35 -3.90
N GLY A 90 10.30 23.34 -3.46
CA GLY A 90 11.60 23.51 -2.79
C GLY A 90 11.53 23.81 -1.29
N GLN A 91 10.33 23.94 -0.72
CA GLN A 91 10.13 24.04 0.73
C GLN A 91 9.89 22.65 1.32
N GLU A 92 10.55 22.37 2.45
CA GLU A 92 10.36 21.15 3.22
C GLU A 92 9.46 21.43 4.43
N THR A 93 8.40 20.64 4.57
CA THR A 93 7.55 20.64 5.78
C THR A 93 7.72 19.30 6.48
N PHE A 94 8.17 19.34 7.72
CA PHE A 94 8.35 18.17 8.58
C PHE A 94 7.07 17.95 9.39
N TYR A 95 6.60 16.72 9.41
CA TYR A 95 5.45 16.32 10.22
C TYR A 95 5.93 15.37 11.33
N ASP A 96 5.69 15.78 12.58
CA ASP A 96 5.90 14.95 13.76
C ASP A 96 4.78 13.91 13.86
N LEU A 97 4.84 12.88 13.03
CA LEU A 97 3.93 11.75 13.09
C LEU A 97 4.50 10.70 14.03
N THR A 98 3.72 10.30 15.02
CA THR A 98 4.18 9.28 15.98
C THR A 98 3.87 7.88 15.49
N HIS A 99 2.60 7.53 15.21
CA HIS A 99 2.23 6.14 14.88
C HIS A 99 1.09 6.02 13.86
N ILE A 100 1.12 5.00 13.00
CA ILE A 100 -0.03 4.63 12.14
C ILE A 100 -1.18 4.09 12.99
N ILE A 101 -0.87 3.17 13.90
CA ILE A 101 -1.85 2.59 14.82
C ILE A 101 -1.75 3.38 16.13
N SER A 102 -2.82 4.10 16.47
CA SER A 102 -2.91 4.86 17.72
C SER A 102 -3.34 3.99 18.91
N ASN A 103 -3.93 2.82 18.66
CA ASN A 103 -4.30 1.87 19.71
C ASN A 103 -4.37 0.45 19.14
N LEU A 104 -3.66 -0.47 19.79
CA LEU A 104 -3.73 -1.91 19.53
C LEU A 104 -4.12 -2.63 20.82
N ARG A 105 -5.26 -3.33 20.79
CA ARG A 105 -5.64 -4.28 21.85
C ARG A 105 -5.76 -5.67 21.27
N LEU A 106 -5.15 -6.62 21.96
CA LEU A 106 -5.14 -8.03 21.60
C LEU A 106 -5.78 -8.80 22.76
N ARG A 107 -6.93 -9.44 22.55
CA ARG A 107 -7.66 -10.19 23.58
C ARG A 107 -7.88 -11.64 23.14
N GLY A 108 -7.67 -12.58 24.06
CA GLY A 108 -7.80 -14.02 23.78
C GLY A 108 -6.51 -14.77 24.11
N LYS A 109 -6.65 -16.06 24.40
CA LYS A 109 -5.55 -16.92 24.87
C LYS A 109 -4.59 -17.29 23.73
N ASN A 110 -5.11 -17.50 22.52
CA ASN A 110 -4.35 -17.92 21.34
C ASN A 110 -4.67 -17.03 20.13
N ASP A 111 -3.72 -16.89 19.19
CA ASP A 111 -3.89 -16.01 18.01
C ASP A 111 -5.12 -16.35 17.14
N ALA A 112 -5.54 -17.63 17.09
CA ALA A 112 -6.70 -18.06 16.30
C ALA A 112 -8.05 -17.63 16.89
N GLU A 113 -8.13 -17.51 18.21
CA GLU A 113 -9.31 -17.08 18.98
C GLU A 113 -9.23 -15.60 19.35
N ARG A 114 -8.21 -14.90 18.84
CA ARG A 114 -7.89 -13.55 19.26
C ARG A 114 -8.84 -12.54 18.62
N ASP A 115 -9.57 -11.84 19.47
CA ASP A 115 -10.24 -10.60 19.11
C ASP A 115 -9.26 -9.44 19.20
N ILE A 116 -9.25 -8.61 18.18
CA ILE A 116 -8.41 -7.42 18.11
C ILE A 116 -9.24 -6.16 18.12
N SER A 117 -8.68 -5.08 18.66
CA SER A 117 -9.13 -3.71 18.43
C SER A 117 -7.96 -2.92 17.89
N VAL A 118 -8.05 -2.43 16.66
CA VAL A 118 -7.00 -1.65 16.00
C VAL A 118 -7.58 -0.30 15.62
N THR A 119 -7.04 0.78 16.18
CA THR A 119 -7.43 2.15 15.83
C THR A 119 -6.32 2.79 15.00
N ILE A 120 -6.69 3.32 13.83
CA ILE A 120 -5.77 4.10 13.00
C ILE A 120 -5.69 5.53 13.54
N SER A 121 -4.50 6.13 13.48
CA SER A 121 -4.28 7.53 13.85
C SER A 121 -5.16 8.47 13.00
N PRO A 122 -5.76 9.51 13.61
CA PRO A 122 -6.62 10.47 12.90
C PRO A 122 -5.97 11.06 11.64
N PHE A 123 -4.68 11.38 11.69
CA PHE A 123 -3.93 11.90 10.55
C PHE A 123 -4.06 11.00 9.30
N PHE A 124 -3.80 9.69 9.43
CA PHE A 124 -3.87 8.78 8.29
C PHE A 124 -5.32 8.55 7.82
N ARG A 125 -6.30 8.66 8.74
CA ARG A 125 -7.71 8.66 8.36
C ARG A 125 -8.04 9.86 7.48
N GLU A 126 -7.57 11.04 7.83
CA GLU A 126 -7.80 12.24 7.01
C GLU A 126 -7.18 12.12 5.64
N MET A 127 -5.95 11.62 5.55
CA MET A 127 -5.30 11.34 4.27
C MET A 127 -6.10 10.33 3.43
N TYR A 128 -6.69 9.31 4.07
CA TYR A 128 -7.56 8.35 3.40
C TYR A 128 -8.86 8.99 2.89
N VAL A 129 -9.57 9.74 3.73
CA VAL A 129 -10.83 10.41 3.38
C VAL A 129 -10.62 11.47 2.30
N ALA A 130 -9.49 12.19 2.34
CA ALA A 130 -9.12 13.18 1.35
C ALA A 130 -8.58 12.58 0.04
N ASN A 131 -8.61 11.25 -0.14
CA ASN A 131 -8.11 10.54 -1.32
C ASN A 131 -6.64 10.87 -1.65
N ARG A 132 -5.82 11.14 -0.63
CA ARG A 132 -4.39 11.48 -0.74
C ARG A 132 -3.48 10.25 -0.74
N LEU A 133 -4.07 9.06 -0.89
CA LEU A 133 -3.36 7.78 -0.87
C LEU A 133 -3.34 7.14 -2.26
N THR A 134 -2.26 6.41 -2.52
CA THR A 134 -2.21 5.53 -3.70
C THR A 134 -3.01 4.26 -3.41
N TRP A 135 -4.08 4.05 -4.18
CA TRP A 135 -4.83 2.80 -4.16
C TRP A 135 -3.98 1.66 -4.73
N ILE A 136 -4.03 0.51 -4.07
CA ILE A 136 -3.30 -0.68 -4.49
C ILE A 136 -4.25 -1.88 -4.53
N ASP A 137 -4.10 -2.73 -5.55
CA ASP A 137 -4.78 -4.02 -5.56
C ASP A 137 -4.15 -4.91 -4.48
N VAL A 138 -4.99 -5.25 -3.50
CA VAL A 138 -4.63 -6.05 -2.32
C VAL A 138 -4.29 -7.49 -2.73
N ALA A 139 -5.09 -8.11 -3.59
CA ALA A 139 -4.87 -9.48 -4.05
C ALA A 139 -3.57 -9.59 -4.84
N LYS A 140 -3.30 -8.65 -5.75
CA LYS A 140 -2.03 -8.57 -6.48
C LYS A 140 -0.86 -8.36 -5.54
N ARG A 141 -0.97 -7.45 -4.56
CA ARG A 141 0.09 -7.19 -3.58
C ARG A 141 0.46 -8.43 -2.77
N PHE A 142 -0.51 -9.27 -2.43
CA PHE A 142 -0.29 -10.51 -1.67
C PHE A 142 0.47 -11.58 -2.44
N GLN A 143 0.39 -11.57 -3.77
CA GLN A 143 1.15 -12.50 -4.62
C GLN A 143 2.65 -12.16 -4.67
N ILE A 144 3.02 -10.92 -4.32
CA ILE A 144 4.40 -10.47 -4.23
C ILE A 144 4.98 -10.91 -2.88
N ARG A 145 6.17 -11.50 -2.89
CA ARG A 145 6.88 -12.02 -1.73
C ARG A 145 7.92 -11.02 -1.25
N GLY A 146 8.77 -10.52 -2.15
CA GLY A 146 9.88 -9.63 -1.83
C GLY A 146 9.45 -8.31 -1.19
N SER A 147 10.16 -7.86 -0.15
CA SER A 147 9.91 -6.57 0.49
C SER A 147 10.21 -5.40 -0.47
N ILE A 148 11.34 -5.47 -1.17
CA ILE A 148 11.73 -4.48 -2.19
C ILE A 148 10.75 -4.52 -3.38
N ALA A 149 10.34 -5.72 -3.82
CA ALA A 149 9.31 -5.86 -4.86
C ALA A 149 7.96 -5.22 -4.44
N LYS A 150 7.55 -5.35 -3.18
CA LYS A 150 6.33 -4.69 -2.66
C LYS A 150 6.46 -3.16 -2.62
N ALA A 151 7.62 -2.66 -2.22
CA ALA A 151 7.90 -1.22 -2.25
C ALA A 151 7.89 -0.71 -3.69
N MET A 152 8.53 -1.44 -4.62
CA MET A 152 8.57 -1.12 -6.04
C MET A 152 7.19 -1.20 -6.69
N TYR A 153 6.35 -2.16 -6.31
CA TYR A 153 4.96 -2.22 -6.73
C TYR A 153 4.19 -0.99 -6.30
N ARG A 154 4.28 -0.58 -5.02
CA ARG A 154 3.63 0.66 -4.54
C ARG A 154 4.11 1.89 -5.33
N PHE A 155 5.42 1.99 -5.56
CA PHE A 155 6.02 3.04 -6.37
C PHE A 155 5.47 3.04 -7.80
N CYS A 156 5.35 1.86 -8.43
CA CYS A 156 4.74 1.74 -9.75
C CYS A 156 3.27 2.17 -9.73
N GLN A 157 2.50 1.88 -8.68
CA GLN A 157 1.10 2.28 -8.60
C GLN A 157 0.90 3.79 -8.41
N SER A 158 1.85 4.48 -7.78
CA SER A 158 1.73 5.92 -7.51
C SER A 158 1.99 6.80 -8.73
N HIS A 159 2.67 6.29 -9.76
CA HIS A 159 2.99 7.06 -10.97
C HIS A 159 1.97 6.78 -12.08
N ARG A 160 1.52 7.84 -12.76
CA ARG A 160 0.56 7.68 -13.88
C ARG A 160 1.27 7.43 -15.21
N GLU A 161 2.44 8.01 -15.39
CA GLU A 161 3.23 7.94 -16.62
C GLU A 161 3.87 6.56 -16.84
N ASN A 162 4.21 6.29 -18.09
CA ASN A 162 4.99 5.13 -18.51
C ASN A 162 6.07 5.61 -19.50
N PRO A 163 7.36 5.33 -19.30
CA PRO A 163 7.96 4.56 -18.21
C PRO A 163 7.66 5.18 -16.83
N VAL A 164 7.41 4.32 -15.84
CA VAL A 164 7.19 4.72 -14.44
C VAL A 164 8.45 5.40 -13.89
N PHE A 165 9.61 4.91 -14.30
CA PHE A 165 10.89 5.47 -13.87
C PHE A 165 11.97 5.20 -14.92
N ARG A 166 12.83 6.21 -15.11
CA ARG A 166 14.08 6.10 -15.84
C ARG A 166 15.13 6.95 -15.14
N GLY A 167 16.14 6.31 -14.55
CA GLY A 167 17.16 7.06 -13.79
C GLY A 167 18.19 6.17 -13.10
N ASP A 168 19.04 6.79 -12.30
CA ASP A 168 20.08 6.09 -11.55
C ASP A 168 19.49 5.19 -10.46
N ILE A 169 20.14 4.06 -10.23
CA ILE A 169 19.77 3.05 -9.25
C ILE A 169 19.68 3.61 -7.83
N ARG A 170 20.52 4.56 -7.43
CA ARG A 170 20.53 5.13 -6.09
C ARG A 170 19.31 6.00 -5.85
N THR A 171 18.85 6.73 -6.87
CA THR A 171 17.61 7.51 -6.80
C THR A 171 16.42 6.60 -6.58
N LEU A 172 16.34 5.49 -7.30
CA LEU A 172 15.28 4.50 -7.08
C LEU A 172 15.41 3.85 -5.70
N ALA A 173 16.62 3.46 -5.28
CA ALA A 173 16.86 2.84 -3.98
C ALA A 173 16.40 3.74 -2.81
N LEU A 174 16.66 5.05 -2.90
CA LEU A 174 16.17 6.03 -1.95
C LEU A 174 14.63 6.09 -1.95
N ALA A 175 13.99 6.16 -3.12
CA ALA A 175 12.53 6.17 -3.23
C ALA A 175 11.86 4.88 -2.71
N LEU A 176 12.58 3.76 -2.71
CA LEU A 176 12.13 2.48 -2.17
C LEU A 176 12.47 2.27 -0.69
N ASN A 177 13.05 3.27 -0.02
CA ASN A 177 13.54 3.19 1.37
C ASN A 177 14.52 2.04 1.59
N MET A 178 15.44 1.81 0.65
CA MET A 178 16.51 0.82 0.78
C MET A 178 17.68 1.37 1.62
N ASP A 179 18.44 0.48 2.26
CA ASP A 179 19.65 0.87 2.97
C ASP A 179 20.76 1.29 1.99
N LEU A 180 21.07 2.58 1.98
CA LEU A 180 22.08 3.17 1.08
C LEU A 180 23.52 2.88 1.52
N ARG A 181 23.72 2.35 2.74
CA ARG A 181 25.03 1.93 3.24
C ARG A 181 25.44 0.57 2.71
N SER A 182 24.47 -0.22 2.23
CA SER A 182 24.72 -1.51 1.63
C SER A 182 25.58 -1.38 0.36
N PRO A 183 26.49 -2.33 0.09
CA PRO A 183 27.30 -2.30 -1.13
C PRO A 183 26.43 -2.26 -2.38
N LEU A 184 26.82 -1.47 -3.38
CA LEU A 184 26.03 -1.30 -4.61
C LEU A 184 25.69 -2.63 -5.30
N LYS A 185 26.57 -3.63 -5.24
CA LYS A 185 26.32 -4.98 -5.76
C LYS A 185 25.04 -5.59 -5.19
N GLU A 186 24.79 -5.38 -3.90
CA GLU A 186 23.62 -5.89 -3.20
C GLU A 186 22.36 -5.12 -3.60
N THR A 187 22.43 -3.79 -3.69
CA THR A 187 21.34 -2.96 -4.23
C THR A 187 20.95 -3.42 -5.64
N ARG A 188 21.94 -3.70 -6.49
CA ARG A 188 21.71 -4.22 -7.85
C ARG A 188 21.04 -5.58 -7.84
N ARG A 189 21.44 -6.49 -6.93
CA ARG A 189 20.80 -7.80 -6.77
C ARG A 189 19.34 -7.64 -6.40
N GLN A 190 19.05 -6.92 -5.33
CA GLN A 190 17.70 -6.70 -4.82
C GLN A 190 16.77 -6.03 -5.84
N ILE A 191 17.27 -5.05 -6.61
CA ILE A 191 16.49 -4.40 -7.66
C ILE A 191 16.23 -5.35 -8.84
N ARG A 192 17.20 -6.16 -9.26
CA ARG A 192 16.95 -7.17 -10.32
C ARG A 192 15.93 -8.20 -9.89
N ASP A 193 16.05 -8.71 -8.66
CA ASP A 193 15.12 -9.69 -8.10
C ASP A 193 13.70 -9.10 -8.03
N ALA A 194 13.58 -7.83 -7.63
CA ALA A 194 12.30 -7.12 -7.62
C ALA A 194 11.71 -6.92 -9.02
N ILE A 195 12.52 -6.51 -10.01
CA ILE A 195 12.06 -6.36 -11.41
C ILE A 195 11.59 -7.71 -11.95
N ALA A 196 12.35 -8.79 -11.73
CA ALA A 196 12.01 -10.12 -12.20
C ALA A 196 10.71 -10.63 -11.57
N GLU A 197 10.54 -10.48 -10.26
CA GLU A 197 9.31 -10.86 -9.56
C GLU A 197 8.10 -10.06 -10.09
N LEU A 198 8.24 -8.74 -10.25
CA LEU A 198 7.15 -7.92 -10.76
C LEU A 198 6.82 -8.17 -12.24
N ALA A 199 7.79 -8.56 -13.05
CA ALA A 199 7.55 -9.02 -14.41
C ALA A 199 6.79 -10.36 -14.43
N GLU A 200 7.16 -11.30 -13.55
CA GLU A 200 6.43 -12.58 -13.38
C GLU A 200 4.97 -12.37 -12.97
N LYS A 201 4.70 -11.39 -12.10
CA LYS A 201 3.33 -11.04 -11.65
C LYS A 201 2.56 -10.13 -12.61
N LYS A 202 3.10 -9.88 -13.81
CA LYS A 202 2.54 -9.00 -14.85
C LYS A 202 2.31 -7.56 -14.37
N VAL A 203 3.11 -7.09 -13.42
CA VAL A 203 3.12 -5.68 -13.00
C VAL A 203 4.02 -4.86 -13.91
N LEU A 204 5.20 -5.40 -14.23
CA LEU A 204 6.16 -4.80 -15.13
C LEU A 204 6.21 -5.54 -16.46
N GLU A 205 6.49 -4.82 -17.52
CA GLU A 205 6.84 -5.39 -18.81
C GLU A 205 8.24 -6.01 -18.75
N LYS A 206 8.47 -7.01 -19.62
CA LYS A 206 9.79 -7.64 -19.81
C LYS A 206 10.87 -6.68 -20.29
N THR A 207 10.48 -5.51 -20.79
CA THR A 207 11.36 -4.40 -21.19
C THR A 207 11.94 -3.64 -20.00
N SER A 208 11.41 -3.86 -18.78
CA SER A 208 11.96 -3.28 -17.55
C SER A 208 13.31 -3.89 -17.22
N ILE A 209 14.32 -3.05 -16.94
CA ILE A 209 15.70 -3.51 -16.84
C ILE A 209 16.55 -2.63 -15.92
N LEU A 210 17.55 -3.26 -15.31
CA LEU A 210 18.71 -2.59 -14.72
C LEU A 210 19.92 -2.79 -15.65
N THR A 211 20.40 -1.71 -16.26
CA THR A 211 21.54 -1.75 -17.18
C THR A 211 22.88 -1.92 -16.47
N LYS A 212 23.96 -2.21 -17.22
CA LYS A 212 25.34 -2.26 -16.68
C LYS A 212 25.78 -0.91 -16.10
N GLY A 213 25.33 0.20 -16.68
CA GLY A 213 25.61 1.57 -16.22
C GLY A 213 24.74 2.07 -15.06
N ASN A 214 24.11 1.18 -14.28
CA ASN A 214 23.26 1.52 -13.13
C ASN A 214 21.98 2.31 -13.45
N ILE A 215 21.60 2.41 -14.71
CA ILE A 215 20.31 3.00 -15.09
C ILE A 215 19.22 1.95 -14.98
N VAL A 216 18.16 2.27 -14.25
CA VAL A 216 16.94 1.48 -14.13
C VAL A 216 15.86 2.07 -15.04
N ILE A 217 15.17 1.21 -15.78
CA ILE A 217 13.98 1.55 -16.55
C ILE A 217 12.85 0.64 -16.07
N LEU A 218 11.74 1.22 -15.62
CA LEU A 218 10.54 0.49 -15.19
C LEU A 218 9.39 0.81 -16.14
N ASN A 219 9.00 -0.17 -16.94
CA ASN A 219 7.84 -0.09 -17.83
C ASN A 219 6.70 -0.89 -17.21
N ARG A 220 5.59 -0.24 -16.90
CA ARG A 220 4.44 -0.89 -16.28
C ARG A 220 3.50 -1.46 -17.33
N THR A 221 2.93 -2.63 -17.08
CA THR A 221 1.90 -3.21 -17.96
C THR A 221 0.60 -2.40 -17.90
N ALA A 222 -0.20 -2.43 -18.97
CA ALA A 222 -1.52 -1.79 -18.97
C ALA A 222 -2.48 -2.41 -17.92
N GLU A 223 -2.34 -3.71 -17.64
CA GLU A 223 -3.15 -4.47 -16.69
C GLU A 223 -2.81 -4.19 -15.21
N ALA A 224 -1.68 -3.51 -14.93
CA ALA A 224 -1.24 -3.30 -13.56
C ALA A 224 -2.02 -2.20 -12.83
N LEU A 225 -2.65 -1.27 -13.56
CA LEU A 225 -3.51 -0.26 -12.97
C LEU A 225 -4.93 -0.81 -12.80
N PRO A 226 -5.62 -0.53 -11.68
CA PRO A 226 -7.04 -0.85 -11.56
C PRO A 226 -7.81 -0.16 -12.69
N SER A 227 -8.75 -0.89 -13.31
CA SER A 227 -9.56 -0.38 -14.41
C SER A 227 -10.25 0.91 -13.98
N ARG A 228 -10.15 1.96 -14.82
CA ARG A 228 -10.97 3.17 -14.63
C ARG A 228 -12.43 2.71 -14.59
N ARG A 229 -13.10 2.83 -13.45
CA ARG A 229 -14.56 2.69 -13.39
C ARG A 229 -15.10 3.70 -14.42
N ARG A 230 -15.66 3.21 -15.53
CA ARG A 230 -16.42 4.07 -16.45
C ARG A 230 -17.50 4.70 -15.58
N GLY A 231 -17.42 6.03 -15.40
CA GLY A 231 -18.52 6.77 -14.79
C GLY A 231 -19.78 6.34 -15.50
N ARG A 232 -20.82 5.99 -14.73
CA ARG A 232 -22.18 5.81 -15.25
C ARG A 232 -22.41 6.98 -16.19
N ARG A 233 -22.57 6.72 -17.50
CA ARG A 233 -23.16 7.72 -18.38
C ARG A 233 -24.47 8.08 -17.68
N LYS A 234 -24.65 9.35 -17.32
CA LYS A 234 -25.99 9.87 -17.13
C LYS A 234 -26.65 9.62 -18.48
N GLU A 235 -27.52 8.62 -18.52
CA GLU A 235 -28.52 8.54 -19.57
C GLU A 235 -29.44 9.73 -19.30
N ASP A 236 -29.46 10.65 -20.26
CA ASP A 236 -30.45 11.71 -20.36
C ASP A 236 -31.82 11.12 -20.74
#